data_AF-A0A5E6M8Y9-F1
#
_entry.id   AF-A0A5E6M8Y9-F1
#
_cell.length_a   1.000
_cell.length_b   1.000
_cell.length_c   1.000
_cell.angle_alpha   90.00
_cell.angle_beta   90.00
_cell.angle_gamma   90.00
#
_symmetry.space_group_name_H-M   'P 1'
#
loop_
_entity.id
_entity.type
_entity.pdbx_description
1 polymer ?
#
loop_
_entity_poly.entity_id
_entity_poly.type
_entity_poly.pdbx_seq_one_letter_code
_entity_poly.pdbx_strand_id
1 'polypeptide(L)'
;MPLSGDLSELPFPEILRLLRDRNGKLQITDKATGERFSFSLSAGKLVSASEADGPIPDTLALHSAIQRLSTNERASFVFQEGSAGMGEPLGGLSIPLDQILLSSLAAIRSPERVAAHLPHPGTRFRAAEQTTPWLTEDLLAFWVSAERFLRSGVCASDIVATLGIPLPHVQLELFKLRVLGVIVPLHAPSHTVSPAPPGDAPPLPQLPPSPPAPSAPEPTAAPPPEPVVAPEAALPPIPPSSAPVPSPTALATQVQKTVQPRRGVLARIAAGLRGILEKMYE
;
A
#
# COMPACT_ATOMS: atom_id res chain seq x y z
N MET A 1 -0.21 13.12 18.40
CA MET A 1 0.45 11.89 18.91
C MET A 1 1.35 11.35 17.80
N PRO A 2 2.63 11.01 18.07
CA PRO A 2 3.49 10.45 17.04
C PRO A 2 2.94 9.10 16.56
N LEU A 3 2.98 8.86 15.25
CA LEU A 3 2.58 7.60 14.63
C LEU A 3 3.86 6.92 14.13
N SER A 4 4.14 5.70 14.58
CA SER A 4 5.32 4.93 14.16
C SER A 4 4.97 3.48 13.93
N GLY A 5 5.70 2.81 13.03
CA GLY A 5 5.49 1.41 12.73
C GLY A 5 6.40 0.94 11.59
N ASP A 6 6.07 -0.22 11.03
CA ASP A 6 6.80 -0.83 9.93
C ASP A 6 5.97 -0.87 8.65
N LEU A 7 6.63 -0.72 7.50
CA LEU A 7 6.00 -0.80 6.17
C LEU A 7 5.52 -2.21 5.82
N SER A 8 5.99 -3.23 6.53
CA SER A 8 5.47 -4.60 6.48
C SER A 8 4.11 -4.77 7.17
N GLU A 9 3.76 -3.86 8.09
CA GLU A 9 2.46 -3.88 8.79
C GLU A 9 1.48 -2.91 8.13
N LEU A 10 1.97 -1.76 7.67
CA LEU A 10 1.18 -0.74 7.04
C LEU A 10 1.88 -0.23 5.78
N PRO A 11 1.42 -0.59 4.57
CA PRO A 11 2.12 -0.27 3.34
C PRO A 11 2.09 1.24 3.08
N PHE A 12 3.09 1.75 2.36
CA PHE A 12 3.29 3.18 2.15
C PHE A 12 2.02 3.95 1.70
N PRO A 13 1.21 3.46 0.74
CA PRO A 13 -0.03 4.13 0.36
C PRO A 13 -1.04 4.27 1.51
N GLU A 14 -1.10 3.30 2.44
CA GLU A 14 -1.98 3.39 3.60
C GLU A 14 -1.49 4.44 4.61
N ILE A 15 -0.18 4.55 4.80
CA ILE A 15 0.41 5.63 5.61
C ILE A 15 0.00 6.98 5.02
N LEU A 16 0.18 7.18 3.72
CA LEU A 16 -0.22 8.42 3.04
C LEU A 16 -1.71 8.73 3.24
N ARG A 17 -2.58 7.71 3.14
CA ARG A 17 -4.02 7.87 3.39
C ARG A 17 -4.30 8.36 4.82
N LEU A 18 -3.64 7.79 5.83
CA LEU A 18 -3.81 8.21 7.23
C LEU A 18 -3.31 9.64 7.49
N LEU A 19 -2.35 10.10 6.69
CA LEU A 19 -1.74 11.42 6.85
C LEU A 19 -2.42 12.52 5.99
N ARG A 20 -3.47 12.18 5.24
CA ARG A 20 -4.15 13.10 4.31
C ARG A 20 -4.58 14.42 4.96
N ASP A 21 -5.11 14.35 6.17
CA ASP A 21 -5.63 15.51 6.89
C ASP A 21 -4.68 15.98 8.00
N ARG A 22 -3.43 15.50 8.00
CA ARG A 22 -2.43 15.77 9.05
C ARG A 22 -1.29 16.65 8.56
N ASN A 23 -0.75 17.43 9.47
CA ASN A 23 0.41 18.29 9.25
C ASN A 23 1.60 17.76 10.05
N GLY A 24 2.78 17.70 9.45
CA GLY A 24 3.96 17.21 10.15
C GLY A 24 5.03 16.64 9.24
N LYS A 25 5.96 15.90 9.84
CA LYS A 25 7.11 15.31 9.15
C LYS A 25 7.03 13.79 9.23
N LEU A 26 6.95 13.14 8.08
CA LEU A 26 7.06 11.69 7.93
C LEU A 26 8.53 11.35 7.63
N GLN A 27 9.14 10.53 8.48
CA GLN A 27 10.46 9.97 8.28
C GLN A 27 10.32 8.49 8.02
N ILE A 28 11.00 7.97 7.01
CA ILE A 28 11.05 6.55 6.69
C ILE A 28 12.51 6.14 6.63
N THR A 29 12.87 5.08 7.35
CA THR A 29 14.24 4.54 7.38
C THR A 29 14.22 3.10 6.88
N ASP A 30 14.95 2.83 5.82
CA ASP A 30 15.19 1.48 5.34
C ASP A 30 16.09 0.73 6.33
N LYS A 31 15.63 -0.41 6.86
CA LYS A 31 16.39 -1.21 7.83
C LYS A 31 17.56 -1.96 7.20
N ALA A 32 17.54 -2.20 5.88
CA ALA A 32 18.57 -2.94 5.16
C ALA A 32 19.69 -2.02 4.65
N THR A 33 19.34 -0.89 4.03
CA THR A 33 20.33 0.05 3.45
C THR A 33 20.70 1.18 4.41
N GLY A 34 19.86 1.47 5.41
CA GLY A 34 20.01 2.65 6.27
C GLY A 34 19.58 3.95 5.60
N GLU A 35 19.08 3.91 4.36
CA GLU A 35 18.58 5.09 3.65
C GLU A 35 17.41 5.73 4.39
N ARG A 36 17.41 7.06 4.46
CA ARG A 36 16.38 7.84 5.14
C ARG A 36 15.64 8.72 4.15
N PHE A 37 14.33 8.62 4.15
CA PHE A 37 13.44 9.50 3.42
C PHE A 37 12.71 10.40 4.41
N SER A 38 12.58 11.69 4.09
CA SER A 38 11.89 12.65 4.94
C SER A 38 10.95 13.48 4.09
N PHE A 39 9.67 13.47 4.45
CA PHE A 39 8.59 14.17 3.78
C PHE A 39 7.94 15.14 4.76
N SER A 40 7.80 16.40 4.37
CA SER A 40 7.04 17.40 5.13
C SER A 40 5.67 17.60 4.51
N LEU A 41 4.63 17.40 5.31
CA LEU A 41 3.23 17.43 4.92
C LEU A 41 2.55 18.65 5.55
N SER A 42 1.77 19.36 4.74
CA SER A 42 0.95 20.49 5.18
C SER A 42 -0.31 20.59 4.34
N ALA A 43 -1.48 20.68 4.99
CA ALA A 43 -2.80 20.85 4.39
C ALA A 43 -3.07 19.88 3.22
N GLY A 44 -2.77 18.58 3.43
CA GLY A 44 -2.96 17.54 2.41
C GLY A 44 -2.02 17.66 1.20
N LYS A 45 -0.91 18.38 1.35
CA LYS A 45 0.12 18.53 0.32
C LYS A 45 1.49 18.15 0.87
N LEU A 46 2.34 17.64 -0.02
CA LEU A 46 3.77 17.52 0.22
C LEU A 46 4.44 18.84 -0.11
N VAL A 47 5.13 19.41 0.89
CA VAL A 47 5.81 20.72 0.80
C VAL A 47 7.31 20.55 0.55
N SER A 48 7.91 19.50 1.09
CA SER A 48 9.32 19.19 0.88
C SER A 48 9.57 17.70 0.97
N ALA A 49 10.52 17.20 0.19
CA ALA A 49 11.02 15.85 0.29
C ALA A 49 12.55 15.84 0.27
N SER A 50 13.15 14.97 1.06
CA SER A 50 14.60 14.77 1.12
C SER A 50 14.92 13.28 1.23
N GLU A 51 16.06 12.90 0.67
CA GLU A 51 16.60 11.54 0.69
C GLU A 51 18.04 11.58 1.21
N ALA A 52 18.37 10.70 2.15
CA ALA A 52 19.60 10.68 2.93
C ALA A 52 19.94 12.06 3.51
N ASP A 53 20.83 12.80 2.85
CA ASP A 53 21.36 14.10 3.29
C ASP A 53 20.99 15.28 2.37
N GLY A 54 20.16 15.06 1.34
CA GLY A 54 19.85 16.09 0.33
C GLY A 54 18.37 16.26 0.02
N PRO A 55 17.92 17.46 -0.39
CA PRO A 55 16.58 17.67 -0.92
C PRO A 55 16.42 16.93 -2.26
N ILE A 56 15.23 16.39 -2.50
CA ILE A 56 14.91 15.77 -3.79
C ILE A 56 14.76 16.89 -4.83
N PRO A 57 15.57 16.88 -5.92
CA PRO A 57 15.73 18.05 -6.79
C PRO A 57 14.56 18.26 -7.76
N ASP A 58 13.87 17.19 -8.16
CA ASP A 58 12.83 17.23 -9.18
C ASP A 58 11.70 16.22 -8.93
N THR A 59 10.64 16.36 -9.74
CA THR A 59 9.44 15.50 -9.65
C THR A 59 9.72 14.06 -10.08
N LEU A 60 10.70 13.83 -10.96
CA LEU A 60 11.07 12.50 -11.43
C LEU A 60 11.82 11.72 -10.35
N ALA A 61 12.76 12.35 -9.64
CA ALA A 61 13.42 11.76 -8.49
C ALA A 61 12.41 11.48 -7.36
N LEU A 62 11.44 12.37 -7.15
CA LEU A 62 10.36 12.14 -6.19
C LEU A 62 9.52 10.92 -6.57
N HIS A 63 9.13 10.78 -7.84
CA HIS A 63 8.38 9.61 -8.31
C HIS A 63 9.18 8.32 -8.12
N SER A 64 10.48 8.36 -8.41
CA SER A 64 11.39 7.23 -8.20
C SER A 64 11.52 6.86 -6.71
N ALA A 65 11.57 7.85 -5.81
CA ALA A 65 11.57 7.63 -4.36
C ALA A 65 10.25 7.00 -3.89
N ILE A 66 9.10 7.55 -4.33
CA ILE A 66 7.77 6.99 -4.02
C ILE A 66 7.66 5.54 -4.50
N GLN A 67 8.13 5.25 -5.71
CA GLN A 67 8.10 3.89 -6.25
C GLN A 67 8.95 2.93 -5.41
N ARG A 68 10.17 3.32 -5.02
CA ARG A 68 11.02 2.50 -4.14
C ARG A 68 10.35 2.23 -2.80
N LEU A 69 9.83 3.27 -2.14
CA LEU A 69 9.14 3.16 -0.86
C LEU A 69 7.89 2.28 -0.94
N SER A 70 7.13 2.36 -2.04
CA SER A 70 5.95 1.53 -2.27
C SER A 70 6.28 0.06 -2.48
N THR A 71 7.54 -0.25 -2.81
CA THR A 71 8.01 -1.63 -3.01
C THR A 71 8.85 -2.16 -1.86
N ASN A 72 9.13 -1.35 -0.85
CA ASN A 72 10.04 -1.69 0.24
C ASN A 72 9.28 -2.00 1.53
N GLU A 73 9.11 -3.28 1.81
CA GLU A 73 8.41 -3.78 3.00
C GLU A 73 9.28 -3.69 4.27
N ARG A 74 10.61 -3.54 4.12
CA ARG A 74 11.57 -3.63 5.24
C ARG A 74 11.89 -2.29 5.89
N ALA A 75 11.20 -1.22 5.50
CA ALA A 75 11.45 0.10 6.05
C ALA A 75 10.52 0.40 7.25
N SER A 76 11.03 1.16 8.20
CA SER A 76 10.28 1.66 9.36
C SER A 76 9.89 3.11 9.13
N PHE A 77 8.79 3.56 9.72
CA PHE A 77 8.33 4.93 9.60
C PHE A 77 8.03 5.56 10.95
N VAL A 78 8.23 6.88 11.02
CA VAL A 78 7.89 7.72 12.16
C VAL A 78 7.31 9.02 11.62
N PHE A 79 6.09 9.33 12.01
CA PHE A 79 5.42 10.59 11.75
C PHE A 79 5.37 11.43 13.02
N GLN A 80 5.91 12.63 12.91
CA GLN A 80 5.87 13.65 13.97
C GLN A 80 4.90 14.73 13.54
N GLU A 81 3.81 14.85 14.28
CA GLU A 81 2.80 15.88 14.06
C GLU A 81 3.40 17.25 14.37
N GLY A 82 3.35 18.14 13.38
CA GLY A 82 3.85 19.51 13.50
C GLY A 82 2.75 20.43 13.99
N SER A 83 3.10 21.44 14.79
CA SER A 83 2.16 22.54 15.05
C SER A 83 1.88 23.26 13.72
N ALA A 84 0.59 23.49 13.44
CA ALA A 84 0.15 24.28 12.29
C ALA A 84 0.86 25.65 12.34
N GLY A 85 1.85 25.86 11.48
CA GLY A 85 2.71 27.05 11.48
C GLY A 85 4.21 26.81 11.61
N MET A 86 4.68 25.58 11.87
CA MET A 86 6.11 25.26 11.75
C MET A 86 6.51 25.07 10.29
N GLY A 87 7.10 26.13 9.73
CA GLY A 87 7.93 26.10 8.54
C GLY A 87 7.23 26.69 7.33
N GLU A 88 7.70 27.87 6.95
CA GLU A 88 7.53 28.40 5.59
C GLU A 88 7.70 27.30 4.52
N PRO A 89 7.09 27.45 3.33
CA PRO A 89 7.33 26.55 2.20
C PRO A 89 8.80 26.61 1.77
N LEU A 90 9.65 25.84 2.46
CA LEU A 90 11.09 25.72 2.21
C LEU A 90 11.41 24.78 1.04
N GLY A 91 10.41 24.46 0.22
CA GLY A 91 10.58 23.69 -1.01
C GLY A 91 9.55 24.12 -2.05
N GLY A 92 9.97 24.33 -3.28
CA GLY A 92 9.08 24.65 -4.42
C GLY A 92 8.11 23.52 -4.82
N LEU A 93 8.01 22.46 -4.01
CA LEU A 93 7.13 21.33 -4.24
C LEU A 93 5.81 21.59 -3.50
N SER A 94 4.72 21.79 -4.23
CA SER A 94 3.36 21.86 -3.67
C SER A 94 2.51 20.79 -4.34
N ILE A 95 2.82 19.53 -4.05
CA ILE A 95 2.17 18.38 -4.71
C ILE A 95 1.03 17.87 -3.81
N PRO A 96 -0.20 17.75 -4.32
CA PRO A 96 -1.30 17.15 -3.56
C PRO A 96 -0.97 15.72 -3.13
N LEU A 97 -1.26 15.37 -1.87
CA LEU A 97 -0.98 14.03 -1.36
C LEU A 97 -1.74 12.95 -2.13
N ASP A 98 -2.92 13.28 -2.66
CA ASP A 98 -3.70 12.38 -3.53
C ASP A 98 -2.93 11.99 -4.80
N GLN A 99 -2.08 12.88 -5.36
CA GLN A 99 -1.25 12.55 -6.53
C GLN A 99 -0.12 11.58 -6.16
N ILE A 100 0.48 11.79 -4.98
CA ILE A 100 1.51 10.89 -4.43
C ILE A 100 0.90 9.53 -4.13
N LEU A 101 -0.31 9.52 -3.55
CA LEU A 101 -1.06 8.31 -3.27
C LEU A 101 -1.35 7.53 -4.55
N LEU A 102 -1.84 8.19 -5.60
CA LEU A 102 -2.09 7.55 -6.90
C LEU A 102 -0.80 6.99 -7.52
N SER A 103 0.29 7.75 -7.47
CA SER A 103 1.60 7.28 -7.94
C SER A 103 2.09 6.04 -7.16
N SER A 104 1.92 6.05 -5.84
CA SER A 104 2.29 4.91 -4.97
C SER A 104 1.46 3.66 -5.27
N LEU A 105 0.15 3.80 -5.50
CA LEU A 105 -0.73 2.68 -5.87
C LEU A 105 -0.45 2.16 -7.28
N ALA A 106 -0.06 3.03 -8.21
CA ALA A 106 0.35 2.64 -9.55
C ALA A 106 1.65 1.82 -9.57
N ALA A 107 2.50 1.98 -8.55
CA ALA A 107 3.70 1.17 -8.37
C ALA A 107 3.40 -0.28 -7.92
N ILE A 108 2.23 -0.51 -7.30
CA ILE A 108 1.81 -1.84 -6.84
C ILE A 108 1.13 -2.60 -7.97
N ARG A 109 1.93 -3.41 -8.67
CA ARG A 109 1.48 -4.22 -9.82
C ARG A 109 1.26 -5.69 -9.50
N SER A 110 1.83 -6.19 -8.40
CA SER A 110 1.84 -7.60 -8.05
C SER A 110 1.10 -7.81 -6.72
N PRO A 111 0.08 -8.70 -6.68
CA PRO A 111 -0.67 -8.98 -5.46
C PRO A 111 0.18 -9.68 -4.38
N GLU A 112 1.25 -10.39 -4.78
CA GLU A 112 2.12 -11.13 -3.87
C GLU A 112 2.82 -10.21 -2.86
N ARG A 113 3.20 -9.00 -3.28
CA ARG A 113 3.88 -8.01 -2.43
C ARG A 113 2.99 -7.39 -1.37
N VAL A 114 1.68 -7.37 -1.61
CA VAL A 114 0.71 -6.80 -0.66
C VAL A 114 -0.20 -7.88 -0.09
N ALA A 115 0.18 -9.16 -0.23
CA ALA A 115 -0.67 -10.29 0.14
C ALA A 115 -1.16 -10.22 1.60
N ALA A 116 -0.30 -9.79 2.53
CA ALA A 116 -0.64 -9.61 3.93
C ALA A 116 -1.69 -8.49 4.18
N HIS A 117 -1.81 -7.54 3.25
CA HIS A 117 -2.73 -6.39 3.33
C HIS A 117 -3.94 -6.53 2.41
N LEU A 118 -3.98 -7.59 1.58
CA LEU A 118 -5.12 -7.84 0.71
C LEU A 118 -6.36 -8.17 1.55
N PRO A 119 -7.53 -7.63 1.17
CA PRO A 119 -8.76 -7.91 1.90
C PRO A 119 -9.14 -9.39 1.79
N HIS A 120 -9.66 -9.96 2.87
CA HIS A 120 -10.19 -11.33 2.87
C HIS A 120 -11.24 -11.49 1.75
N PRO A 121 -11.28 -12.62 1.03
CA PRO A 121 -12.17 -12.80 -0.13
C PRO A 121 -13.66 -12.67 0.20
N GLY A 122 -14.04 -12.96 1.45
CA GLY A 122 -15.40 -12.81 1.98
C GLY A 122 -15.74 -11.40 2.52
N THR A 123 -14.78 -10.47 2.58
CA THR A 123 -15.06 -9.10 3.03
C THR A 123 -15.92 -8.40 1.99
N ARG A 124 -17.07 -7.86 2.44
CA ARG A 124 -17.98 -7.11 1.58
C ARG A 124 -17.55 -5.64 1.51
N PHE A 125 -17.67 -5.06 0.34
CA PHE A 125 -17.33 -3.66 0.08
C PHE A 125 -18.51 -2.92 -0.53
N ARG A 126 -18.69 -1.66 -0.10
CA ARG A 126 -19.66 -0.73 -0.68
C ARG A 126 -18.97 0.49 -1.27
N ALA A 127 -19.47 0.99 -2.40
CA ALA A 127 -19.07 2.28 -2.96
C ALA A 127 -19.34 3.42 -1.96
N ALA A 128 -18.37 4.33 -1.80
CA ALA A 128 -18.55 5.56 -1.03
C ALA A 128 -19.41 6.56 -1.81
N GLU A 129 -20.37 7.22 -1.15
CA GLU A 129 -21.41 8.02 -1.82
C GLU A 129 -20.93 9.36 -2.41
N GLN A 130 -19.74 9.85 -2.03
CA GLN A 130 -19.32 11.23 -2.31
C GLN A 130 -17.97 11.35 -3.02
N THR A 131 -17.48 10.29 -3.66
CA THR A 131 -16.15 10.32 -4.28
C THR A 131 -16.27 10.00 -5.77
N THR A 132 -16.00 10.99 -6.60
CA THR A 132 -15.65 10.78 -8.02
C THR A 132 -14.12 10.71 -8.07
N PRO A 133 -13.52 9.52 -7.92
CA PRO A 133 -12.08 9.43 -7.80
C PRO A 133 -11.39 9.76 -9.10
N TRP A 134 -10.28 10.50 -9.00
CA TRP A 134 -9.24 10.44 -10.01
C TRP A 134 -8.58 9.06 -9.91
N LEU A 135 -8.95 8.16 -10.81
CA LEU A 135 -8.38 6.82 -10.90
C LEU A 135 -7.36 6.75 -12.04
N THR A 136 -6.41 5.84 -11.92
CA THR A 136 -5.60 5.42 -13.06
C THR A 136 -6.48 4.69 -14.08
N GLU A 137 -6.06 4.65 -15.34
CA GLU A 137 -6.84 4.02 -16.43
C GLU A 137 -7.22 2.57 -16.12
N ASP A 138 -6.25 1.77 -15.66
CA ASP A 138 -6.47 0.37 -15.27
C ASP A 138 -7.52 0.23 -14.15
N LEU A 139 -7.39 1.05 -13.10
CA LEU A 139 -8.27 1.03 -11.94
C LEU A 139 -9.67 1.57 -12.27
N LEU A 140 -9.75 2.53 -13.20
CA LEU A 140 -11.00 3.06 -13.74
C LEU A 140 -11.74 1.99 -14.54
N ALA A 141 -11.05 1.22 -15.38
CA ALA A 141 -11.66 0.13 -16.14
C ALA A 141 -12.25 -0.94 -15.21
N PHE A 142 -11.52 -1.30 -14.15
CA PHE A 142 -12.04 -2.17 -13.10
C PHE A 142 -13.24 -1.55 -12.38
N TRP A 143 -13.16 -0.29 -11.98
CA TRP A 143 -14.24 0.42 -11.30
C TRP A 143 -15.54 0.42 -12.13
N VAL A 144 -15.48 0.81 -13.41
CA VAL A 144 -16.65 0.86 -14.30
C VAL A 144 -17.33 -0.52 -14.40
N SER A 145 -16.55 -1.59 -14.42
CA SER A 145 -17.06 -2.96 -14.48
C SER A 145 -17.66 -3.42 -13.14
N ALA A 146 -17.08 -3.00 -12.02
CA ALA A 146 -17.45 -3.45 -10.68
C ALA A 146 -18.47 -2.54 -9.97
N GLU A 147 -18.66 -1.30 -10.42
CA GLU A 147 -19.40 -0.24 -9.70
C GLU A 147 -20.81 -0.67 -9.32
N ARG A 148 -21.56 -1.27 -10.26
CA ARG A 148 -22.93 -1.74 -10.01
C ARG A 148 -22.99 -2.71 -8.83
N PHE A 149 -22.02 -3.63 -8.73
CA PHE A 149 -21.95 -4.61 -7.66
C PHE A 149 -21.49 -3.98 -6.34
N LEU A 150 -20.52 -3.06 -6.42
CA LEU A 150 -20.02 -2.30 -5.27
C LEU A 150 -21.09 -1.37 -4.68
N ARG A 151 -22.04 -0.86 -5.47
CA ARG A 151 -23.19 -0.11 -4.94
C ARG A 151 -24.10 -0.98 -4.07
N SER A 152 -24.24 -2.27 -4.40
CA SER A 152 -25.06 -3.24 -3.64
C SER A 152 -24.37 -3.90 -2.45
N GLY A 153 -23.05 -3.77 -2.29
CA GLY A 153 -22.32 -4.42 -1.21
C GLY A 153 -21.92 -5.86 -1.54
N VAL A 154 -20.78 -6.03 -2.20
CA VAL A 154 -20.32 -7.31 -2.77
C VAL A 154 -18.95 -7.72 -2.20
N CYS A 155 -18.65 -9.01 -2.14
CA CYS A 155 -17.32 -9.51 -1.78
C CYS A 155 -16.48 -9.86 -3.01
N ALA A 156 -15.18 -10.12 -2.82
CA ALA A 156 -14.28 -10.39 -3.92
C ALA A 156 -14.65 -11.67 -4.67
N SER A 157 -15.09 -12.73 -3.97
CA SER A 157 -15.52 -13.99 -4.59
C SER A 157 -16.68 -13.83 -5.57
N ASP A 158 -17.64 -12.97 -5.24
CA ASP A 158 -18.81 -12.72 -6.08
C ASP A 158 -18.42 -11.93 -7.35
N ILE A 159 -17.49 -10.96 -7.21
CA ILE A 159 -16.92 -10.23 -8.35
C ILE A 159 -16.17 -11.19 -9.28
N VAL A 160 -15.37 -12.11 -8.74
CA VAL A 160 -14.66 -13.15 -9.52
C VAL A 160 -15.64 -14.01 -10.31
N ALA A 161 -16.69 -14.51 -9.66
CA ALA A 161 -17.71 -15.33 -10.30
C ALA A 161 -18.44 -14.59 -11.43
N THR A 162 -18.61 -13.27 -11.29
CA THR A 162 -19.38 -12.46 -12.25
C THR A 162 -18.53 -11.94 -13.41
N LEU A 163 -17.30 -11.48 -13.15
CA LEU A 163 -16.43 -10.85 -14.15
C LEU A 163 -15.40 -11.82 -14.75
N GLY A 164 -15.20 -13.01 -14.16
CA GLY A 164 -14.20 -13.98 -14.62
C GLY A 164 -12.75 -13.55 -14.40
N ILE A 165 -12.52 -12.56 -13.54
CA ILE A 165 -11.18 -12.04 -13.22
C ILE A 165 -10.55 -12.90 -12.11
N PRO A 166 -9.24 -13.19 -12.14
CA PRO A 166 -8.57 -13.94 -11.07
C PRO A 166 -8.70 -13.29 -9.69
N LEU A 167 -8.94 -14.10 -8.66
CA LEU A 167 -9.16 -13.63 -7.28
C LEU A 167 -8.05 -12.70 -6.74
N PRO A 168 -6.75 -13.01 -6.87
CA PRO A 168 -5.68 -12.12 -6.38
C PRO A 168 -5.72 -10.73 -7.05
N HIS A 169 -6.12 -10.67 -8.32
CA HIS A 169 -6.24 -9.41 -9.05
C HIS A 169 -7.44 -8.60 -8.55
N VAL A 170 -8.60 -9.23 -8.35
CA VAL A 170 -9.78 -8.57 -7.75
C VAL A 170 -9.46 -8.03 -6.36
N GLN A 171 -8.79 -8.81 -5.51
CA GLN A 171 -8.39 -8.37 -4.18
C GLN A 171 -7.43 -7.17 -4.22
N LEU A 172 -6.47 -7.17 -5.15
CA LEU A 172 -5.54 -6.06 -5.34
C LEU A 172 -6.27 -4.78 -5.78
N GLU A 173 -7.19 -4.86 -6.74
CA GLU A 173 -7.92 -3.69 -7.20
C GLU A 173 -8.88 -3.16 -6.10
N LEU A 174 -9.55 -4.05 -5.36
CA LEU A 174 -10.33 -3.67 -4.17
C LEU A 174 -9.46 -3.02 -3.09
N PHE A 175 -8.25 -3.53 -2.87
CA PHE A 175 -7.29 -2.91 -1.97
C PHE A 175 -6.98 -1.46 -2.40
N LYS A 176 -6.64 -1.24 -3.68
CA LYS A 176 -6.35 0.10 -4.21
C LYS A 176 -7.55 1.05 -4.04
N LEU A 177 -8.76 0.61 -4.40
CA LEU A 177 -9.98 1.40 -4.23
C LEU A 177 -10.25 1.75 -2.75
N ARG A 178 -10.01 0.81 -1.83
CA ARG A 178 -10.15 1.02 -0.38
C ARG A 178 -9.15 2.06 0.12
N VAL A 179 -7.91 1.99 -0.34
CA VAL A 179 -6.87 2.96 0.02
C VAL A 179 -7.21 4.35 -0.51
N LEU A 180 -7.82 4.45 -1.70
CA LEU A 180 -8.31 5.73 -2.23
C LEU A 180 -9.60 6.24 -1.55
N GLY A 181 -10.22 5.45 -0.68
CA GLY A 181 -11.49 5.80 -0.03
C GLY A 181 -12.71 5.72 -0.96
N VAL A 182 -12.56 5.10 -2.14
CA VAL A 182 -13.64 4.93 -3.13
C VAL A 182 -14.63 3.86 -2.68
N ILE A 183 -14.13 2.87 -1.95
CA ILE A 183 -14.95 1.83 -1.33
C ILE A 183 -14.65 1.75 0.16
N VAL A 184 -15.67 1.33 0.91
CA VAL A 184 -15.60 1.09 2.35
C VAL A 184 -15.94 -0.36 2.65
N PRO A 185 -15.22 -1.02 3.58
CA PRO A 185 -15.59 -2.35 4.02
C PRO A 185 -16.91 -2.28 4.81
N LEU A 186 -17.85 -3.13 4.44
CA LEU A 186 -19.05 -3.37 5.24
C LEU A 186 -18.66 -4.34 6.35
N HIS A 187 -18.85 -3.91 7.59
CA HIS A 187 -18.76 -4.81 8.71
C HIS A 187 -19.99 -5.72 8.61
N ALA A 188 -19.78 -7.05 8.69
CA ALA A 188 -20.91 -7.94 8.86
C ALA A 188 -21.71 -7.41 10.06
N PRO A 189 -23.04 -7.26 9.95
CA PRO A 189 -23.82 -7.04 11.15
C PRO A 189 -23.43 -8.19 12.06
N SER A 190 -22.82 -7.87 13.21
CA SER A 190 -22.63 -8.82 14.28
C SER A 190 -23.97 -9.54 14.36
N HIS A 191 -23.98 -10.84 14.11
CA HIS A 191 -25.17 -11.63 14.32
C HIS A 191 -25.41 -11.49 15.81
N THR A 192 -26.18 -10.48 16.21
CA THR A 192 -26.66 -10.32 17.56
C THR A 192 -27.48 -11.58 17.69
N VAL A 193 -26.88 -12.60 18.30
CA VAL A 193 -27.59 -13.77 18.76
C VAL A 193 -28.66 -13.16 19.64
N SER A 194 -29.86 -12.99 19.06
CA SER A 194 -31.04 -12.60 19.80
C SER A 194 -31.08 -13.60 20.94
N PRO A 195 -30.92 -13.17 22.21
CA PRO A 195 -30.95 -14.10 23.32
C PRO A 195 -32.26 -14.86 23.18
N ALA A 196 -32.14 -16.17 22.91
CA ALA A 196 -33.30 -17.02 22.78
C ALA A 196 -34.19 -16.76 24.01
N PRO A 197 -35.51 -16.61 23.84
CA PRO A 197 -36.39 -16.50 24.99
C PRO A 197 -36.12 -17.71 25.92
N PRO A 198 -36.14 -17.52 27.25
CA PRO A 198 -35.92 -18.59 28.21
C PRO A 198 -37.08 -19.60 28.11
N GLY A 199 -36.97 -20.54 27.18
CA GLY A 199 -37.89 -21.64 26.97
C GLY A 199 -37.22 -22.93 27.38
N ASP A 200 -37.64 -23.45 28.54
CA ASP A 200 -37.49 -24.81 29.05
C ASP A 200 -36.25 -25.60 28.58
N ALA A 201 -35.16 -25.41 29.31
CA ALA A 201 -34.08 -26.40 29.31
C ALA A 201 -34.59 -27.71 29.94
N PRO A 202 -34.53 -28.86 29.25
CA PRO A 202 -34.59 -30.16 29.92
C PRO A 202 -33.38 -30.27 30.87
N PRO A 203 -33.53 -30.91 32.03
CA PRO A 203 -32.46 -31.01 33.03
C PRO A 203 -31.25 -31.72 32.41
N LEU A 204 -30.10 -31.04 32.48
CA LEU A 204 -28.81 -31.63 32.12
C LEU A 204 -28.56 -32.89 32.97
N PRO A 205 -28.10 -34.00 32.37
CA PRO A 205 -27.56 -35.12 33.12
C PRO A 205 -26.41 -34.63 34.00
N GLN A 206 -26.55 -34.83 35.31
CA GLN A 206 -25.49 -34.55 36.27
C GLN A 206 -24.25 -35.39 35.92
N LEU A 207 -23.15 -34.71 35.60
CA LEU A 207 -21.83 -35.35 35.47
C LEU A 207 -21.42 -35.93 36.83
N PRO A 208 -20.95 -37.19 36.89
CA PRO A 208 -20.44 -37.78 38.12
C PRO A 208 -19.21 -37.03 38.64
N PRO A 209 -18.95 -37.08 39.96
CA PRO A 209 -17.84 -36.38 40.59
C PRO A 209 -16.49 -36.87 40.05
N SER A 210 -15.65 -35.93 39.62
CA SER A 210 -14.30 -36.18 39.15
C SER A 210 -13.44 -36.86 40.22
N PRO A 211 -12.69 -37.92 39.89
CA PRO A 211 -11.72 -38.51 40.81
C PRO A 211 -10.53 -37.56 41.07
N PRO A 212 -9.83 -37.73 42.21
CA PRO A 212 -8.74 -36.86 42.63
C PRO A 212 -7.56 -36.89 41.66
N ALA A 213 -7.00 -35.70 41.42
CA ALA A 213 -5.83 -35.48 40.58
C ALA A 213 -4.60 -36.27 41.08
N PRO A 214 -3.91 -37.03 40.22
CA PRO A 214 -2.57 -37.51 40.52
C PRO A 214 -1.56 -36.37 40.37
N SER A 215 -0.69 -36.29 41.38
CA SER A 215 0.38 -35.34 41.57
C SER A 215 1.31 -35.16 40.37
N ALA A 216 1.78 -33.92 40.24
CA ALA A 216 2.87 -33.51 39.36
C ALA A 216 4.13 -34.37 39.53
N PRO A 217 4.84 -34.70 38.45
CA PRO A 217 6.27 -34.95 38.47
C PRO A 217 7.07 -33.66 38.24
N GLU A 218 8.07 -33.50 39.10
CA GLU A 218 9.12 -32.49 39.17
C GLU A 218 9.92 -32.27 37.87
N PRO A 219 10.65 -31.14 37.79
CA PRO A 219 11.34 -30.69 36.59
C PRO A 219 12.63 -31.47 36.33
N THR A 220 12.68 -32.17 35.19
CA THR A 220 13.91 -32.79 34.69
C THR A 220 14.81 -31.76 34.02
N ALA A 221 15.88 -31.42 34.75
CA ALA A 221 17.25 -31.14 34.32
C ALA A 221 17.48 -30.58 32.90
N ALA A 222 17.96 -29.33 32.88
CA ALA A 222 18.66 -28.71 31.77
C ALA A 222 19.93 -29.49 31.38
N PRO A 223 20.22 -29.67 30.07
CA PRO A 223 21.54 -30.09 29.62
C PRO A 223 22.53 -28.90 29.58
N PRO A 224 23.83 -29.16 29.84
CA PRO A 224 24.89 -28.15 29.88
C PRO A 224 25.29 -27.62 28.50
N PRO A 225 25.90 -26.42 28.42
CA PRO A 225 26.41 -25.85 27.18
C PRO A 225 27.71 -26.54 26.74
N GLU A 226 27.74 -27.04 25.51
CA GLU A 226 28.97 -27.46 24.83
C GLU A 226 29.79 -26.24 24.36
N PRO A 227 31.12 -26.23 24.56
CA PRO A 227 32.02 -25.22 24.03
C PRO A 227 32.76 -25.69 22.76
N VAL A 228 33.31 -24.71 22.02
CA VAL A 228 34.37 -24.84 20.98
C VAL A 228 33.80 -25.34 19.62
N VAL A 229 34.03 -24.72 18.45
CA VAL A 229 35.30 -24.48 17.77
C VAL A 229 35.14 -23.41 16.68
N ALA A 230 36.04 -22.42 16.67
CA ALA A 230 36.32 -21.55 15.53
C ALA A 230 37.31 -22.23 14.56
N PRO A 231 37.14 -22.01 13.25
CA PRO A 231 38.28 -21.80 12.34
C PRO A 231 38.02 -20.55 11.50
N GLU A 232 38.76 -19.45 11.61
CA GLU A 232 40.12 -19.24 11.08
C GLU A 232 40.41 -20.03 9.78
N ALA A 233 40.21 -19.39 8.63
CA ALA A 233 41.11 -19.49 7.47
C ALA A 233 40.71 -18.55 6.32
N ALA A 234 41.63 -17.64 6.04
CA ALA A 234 42.13 -17.29 4.71
C ALA A 234 41.21 -16.59 3.68
N LEU A 235 41.39 -15.27 3.62
CA LEU A 235 41.39 -14.49 2.37
C LEU A 235 42.40 -15.04 1.36
N PRO A 236 42.06 -15.11 0.06
CA PRO A 236 43.03 -14.93 -1.02
C PRO A 236 42.94 -13.51 -1.63
N PRO A 237 44.07 -12.83 -1.91
CA PRO A 237 44.11 -11.60 -2.69
C PRO A 237 44.19 -11.93 -4.18
N ILE A 238 43.35 -11.32 -5.02
CA ILE A 238 43.43 -11.45 -6.48
C ILE A 238 43.23 -10.06 -7.13
N PRO A 239 43.98 -9.73 -8.20
CA PRO A 239 44.74 -8.48 -8.38
C PRO A 239 44.00 -7.36 -9.15
N PRO A 240 44.60 -6.15 -9.27
CA PRO A 240 44.07 -5.07 -10.11
C PRO A 240 44.08 -5.46 -11.59
N SER A 241 42.90 -5.49 -12.21
CA SER A 241 42.77 -5.56 -13.67
C SER A 241 42.86 -4.15 -14.24
N SER A 242 44.04 -3.83 -14.75
CA SER A 242 44.30 -2.65 -15.57
C SER A 242 43.71 -2.81 -16.98
N ALA A 243 43.15 -1.70 -17.47
CA ALA A 243 43.01 -1.28 -18.87
C ALA A 243 41.89 -1.91 -19.73
N PRO A 244 41.54 -1.31 -20.89
CA PRO A 244 41.68 0.10 -21.32
C PRO A 244 40.33 0.74 -21.70
N VAL A 245 40.34 2.07 -21.72
CA VAL A 245 39.37 2.96 -22.35
C VAL A 245 39.20 2.62 -23.85
N PRO A 246 37.97 2.45 -24.34
CA PRO A 246 37.65 2.75 -25.73
C PRO A 246 36.87 4.07 -25.80
N SER A 247 37.48 5.04 -26.47
CA SER A 247 36.84 6.26 -26.95
C SER A 247 35.64 5.93 -27.84
N PRO A 248 34.49 6.59 -27.67
CA PRO A 248 33.54 6.75 -28.75
C PRO A 248 33.73 8.12 -29.41
N THR A 249 34.44 8.10 -30.54
CA THR A 249 34.17 9.05 -31.63
C THR A 249 32.75 8.80 -32.11
N ALA A 250 31.85 9.75 -31.86
CA ALA A 250 30.54 9.77 -32.51
C ALA A 250 30.28 11.17 -33.05
N LEU A 251 30.20 11.22 -34.38
CA LEU A 251 29.79 12.37 -35.17
C LEU A 251 28.47 12.94 -34.67
N ALA A 252 28.44 14.25 -34.50
CA ALA A 252 27.22 15.03 -34.42
C ALA A 252 26.46 14.92 -35.75
N THR A 253 25.32 14.22 -35.74
CA THR A 253 24.28 14.38 -36.76
C THR A 253 23.05 14.97 -36.07
N GLN A 254 22.90 16.29 -36.17
CA GLN A 254 21.66 16.96 -35.79
C GLN A 254 20.58 16.63 -36.82
N VAL A 255 19.60 15.83 -36.42
CA VAL A 255 18.30 15.74 -37.10
C VAL A 255 17.28 16.41 -36.19
N GLN A 256 16.94 17.67 -36.51
CA GLN A 256 15.78 18.34 -35.92
C GLN A 256 14.51 17.66 -36.42
N LYS A 257 13.85 16.89 -35.55
CA LYS A 257 12.49 16.41 -35.78
C LYS A 257 11.56 17.10 -34.79
N THR A 258 10.85 18.10 -35.29
CA THR A 258 9.75 18.80 -34.64
C THR A 258 8.69 17.80 -34.18
N VAL A 259 8.58 17.59 -32.86
CA VAL A 259 7.50 16.83 -32.22
C VAL A 259 6.37 17.80 -31.93
N GLN A 260 5.32 17.76 -32.75
CA GLN A 260 4.03 18.35 -32.41
C GLN A 260 3.38 17.56 -31.25
N PRO A 261 2.80 18.24 -30.24
CA PRO A 261 2.12 17.55 -29.15
C PRO A 261 0.82 16.92 -29.65
N ARG A 262 0.75 15.57 -29.59
CA ARG A 262 -0.47 14.77 -29.77
C ARG A 262 -1.45 15.01 -28.62
N ARG A 263 -2.10 16.17 -28.59
CA ARG A 263 -3.13 16.55 -27.60
C ARG A 263 -4.56 16.25 -28.05
N GLY A 264 -4.77 15.51 -29.14
CA GLY A 264 -6.08 15.43 -29.80
C GLY A 264 -6.87 14.12 -29.69
N VAL A 265 -6.29 13.02 -29.17
CA VAL A 265 -6.94 11.70 -29.27
C VAL A 265 -7.71 11.33 -27.99
N LEU A 266 -7.16 11.57 -26.80
CA LEU A 266 -7.84 11.23 -25.54
C LEU A 266 -9.09 12.08 -25.27
N ALA A 267 -9.09 13.35 -25.69
CA ALA A 267 -10.27 14.21 -25.56
C ALA A 267 -11.47 13.75 -26.41
N ARG A 268 -11.23 13.03 -27.52
CA ARG A 268 -12.30 12.50 -28.38
C ARG A 268 -12.93 11.22 -27.83
N ILE A 269 -12.18 10.41 -27.08
CA ILE A 269 -12.71 9.17 -26.47
C ILE A 269 -13.62 9.51 -25.27
N ALA A 270 -13.23 10.48 -24.45
CA ALA A 270 -14.05 10.90 -23.31
C ALA A 270 -15.40 11.53 -23.71
N ALA A 271 -15.47 12.24 -24.84
CA ALA A 271 -16.72 12.79 -25.36
C ALA A 271 -17.64 11.71 -25.96
N GLY A 272 -17.09 10.66 -26.57
CA GLY A 272 -17.86 9.57 -27.18
C GLY A 272 -18.57 8.67 -26.17
N LEU A 273 -17.95 8.41 -25.01
CA LEU A 273 -18.54 7.55 -23.97
C LEU A 273 -19.73 8.20 -23.25
N ARG A 274 -19.77 9.53 -23.16
CA ARG A 274 -20.87 10.25 -22.50
C ARG A 274 -22.20 10.11 -23.26
N GLY A 275 -22.15 10.18 -24.59
CA GLY A 275 -23.35 10.06 -25.44
C GLY A 275 -23.94 8.64 -25.51
N ILE A 276 -23.13 7.61 -25.26
CA ILE A 276 -23.62 6.22 -25.19
C ILE A 276 -24.32 5.95 -23.85
N LEU A 277 -23.84 6.55 -22.76
CA LEU A 277 -24.45 6.41 -21.44
C LEU A 277 -25.78 7.16 -21.34
N GLU A 278 -25.93 8.34 -21.94
CA GLU A 278 -27.22 9.05 -21.96
C GLU A 278 -28.30 8.29 -22.73
N LYS A 279 -27.96 7.62 -23.84
CA LYS A 279 -28.91 6.81 -24.62
C LYS A 279 -29.33 5.49 -23.97
N MET A 280 -28.67 5.06 -22.88
CA MET A 280 -29.03 3.85 -22.16
C MET A 280 -29.98 4.09 -20.98
N TYR A 281 -30.22 5.36 -20.61
CA TYR A 281 -31.07 5.75 -19.48
C TYR A 281 -32.30 6.57 -19.88
N GLU A 282 -32.56 6.74 -21.18
CA GLU A 282 -33.87 7.09 -21.76
C GLU A 282 -34.61 5.83 -22.21
#